data_AF-A0A6T9Y2A9-F1
#
_entry.id   AF-A0A6T9Y2A9-F1
#
_cell.length_a   1.000
_cell.length_b   1.000
_cell.length_c   1.000
_cell.angle_alpha   90.00
_cell.angle_beta   90.00
_cell.angle_gamma   90.00
#
_symmetry.space_group_name_H-M   'P 1'
#
loop_
_entity.id
_entity.type
_entity.pdbx_description
1 polymer ?
#
loop_
_entity_poly.entity_id
_entity_poly.type
_entity_poly.pdbx_seq_one_letter_code
_entity_poly.pdbx_strand_id
1 'polypeptide(L)'
;MHTPSLQNQFPPAYLSNSTEHKSNLREFLHYAKNVLPSIASAKKNAWPIHHDHCFMRVILDNIVGCAWYEVIPSPAYKNLTVEQASAALNLAKQIATESVSLHALNQQSKQWRNKQLKLEF
;
A
#
# COMPACT_ATOMS: atom_id res chain seq x y z
N MET A 1 5.75 -16.14 51.62
CA MET A 1 6.15 -16.48 50.24
C MET A 1 5.21 -15.73 49.32
N HIS A 2 5.63 -14.58 48.80
CA HIS A 2 4.81 -13.76 47.90
C HIS A 2 5.29 -14.00 46.47
N THR A 3 4.49 -14.70 45.68
CA THR A 3 4.65 -14.83 44.24
C THR A 3 4.36 -13.47 43.59
N PRO A 4 5.26 -12.89 42.79
CA PRO A 4 4.89 -11.76 41.95
C PRO A 4 4.08 -12.30 40.77
N SER A 5 2.86 -11.78 40.63
CA SER A 5 2.00 -12.02 39.47
C SER A 5 2.68 -11.46 38.22
N LEU A 6 3.07 -12.34 37.29
CA LEU A 6 3.48 -12.02 35.93
C LEU A 6 2.24 -11.65 35.09
N GLN A 7 1.58 -10.54 35.41
CA GLN A 7 0.52 -10.02 34.55
C GLN A 7 1.07 -8.85 33.72
N ASN A 8 1.00 -9.02 32.40
CA ASN A 8 1.26 -8.06 31.31
C ASN A 8 2.67 -8.04 30.69
N GLN A 9 2.93 -9.02 29.81
CA GLN A 9 4.00 -8.93 28.80
C GLN A 9 3.52 -8.52 27.40
N PHE A 10 2.23 -8.21 27.21
CA PHE A 10 1.70 -7.83 25.90
C PHE A 10 1.16 -6.39 25.92
N PRO A 11 1.55 -5.54 24.94
CA PRO A 11 0.99 -4.21 24.84
C PRO A 11 -0.52 -4.28 24.60
N PRO A 12 -1.29 -3.29 25.10
CA PRO A 12 -2.71 -3.15 24.75
C PRO A 12 -2.88 -3.13 23.23
N ALA A 13 -3.93 -3.77 22.71
CA ALA A 13 -4.17 -3.91 21.27
C ALA A 13 -4.06 -2.59 20.49
N TYR A 14 -4.50 -1.46 21.08
CA TYR A 14 -4.36 -0.13 20.46
C TYR A 14 -2.89 0.30 20.22
N LEU A 15 -2.00 0.05 21.19
CA LEU A 15 -0.57 0.35 21.06
C LEU A 15 0.11 -0.58 20.05
N SER A 16 -0.26 -1.88 20.07
CA SER A 16 0.19 -2.87 19.09
C SER A 16 -0.23 -2.49 17.67
N ASN A 17 -1.50 -2.16 17.46
CA ASN A 17 -2.05 -1.72 16.17
C ASN A 17 -1.39 -0.44 15.67
N SER A 18 -1.10 0.53 16.56
CA SER A 18 -0.41 1.77 16.18
C SER A 18 1.04 1.54 15.76
N THR A 19 1.72 0.55 16.37
CA THR A 19 3.11 0.20 16.07
C THR A 19 3.18 -0.60 14.77
N GLU A 20 2.28 -1.56 14.60
CA GLU A 20 2.12 -2.34 13.38
C GLU A 20 1.74 -1.43 12.20
N HIS A 21 0.80 -0.51 12.39
CA HIS A 21 0.43 0.47 11.36
C HIS A 21 1.64 1.30 10.90
N LYS A 22 2.42 1.86 11.84
CA LYS A 22 3.64 2.61 11.52
C LYS A 22 4.69 1.73 10.83
N SER A 23 4.80 0.45 11.21
CA SER A 23 5.70 -0.49 10.56
C SER A 23 5.28 -0.78 9.12
N ASN A 24 4.01 -1.14 8.93
CA ASN A 24 3.44 -1.46 7.63
C ASN A 24 3.52 -0.27 6.67
N LEU A 25 3.22 0.94 7.16
CA LEU A 25 3.35 2.17 6.39
C LEU A 25 4.81 2.41 5.95
N ARG A 26 5.78 2.28 6.87
CA ARG A 26 7.20 2.46 6.53
C ARG A 26 7.65 1.44 5.49
N GLU A 27 7.28 0.18 5.66
CA GLU A 27 7.66 -0.87 4.72
C GLU A 27 6.97 -0.68 3.36
N PHE A 28 5.68 -0.34 3.33
CA PHE A 28 4.97 -0.01 2.10
C PHE A 28 5.67 1.13 1.34
N LEU A 29 6.02 2.21 2.03
CA LEU A 29 6.75 3.33 1.42
C LEU A 29 8.13 2.91 0.91
N HIS A 30 8.82 2.03 1.63
CA HIS A 30 10.10 1.48 1.18
C HIS A 30 9.94 0.69 -0.12
N TYR A 31 8.92 -0.17 -0.21
CA TYR A 31 8.63 -0.94 -1.43
C TYR A 31 8.28 -0.03 -2.59
N ALA A 32 7.34 0.90 -2.40
CA ALA A 32 6.85 1.77 -3.46
C ALA A 32 7.94 2.73 -3.98
N LYS A 33 8.81 3.24 -3.10
CA LYS A 33 9.85 4.22 -3.47
C LYS A 33 11.16 3.61 -3.95
N ASN A 34 11.51 2.40 -3.49
CA ASN A 34 12.84 1.84 -3.72
C ASN A 34 12.78 0.48 -4.39
N VAL A 35 12.07 -0.49 -3.80
CA VAL A 35 12.10 -1.89 -4.26
C VAL A 35 11.47 -2.03 -5.64
N LEU A 36 10.24 -1.56 -5.81
CA LEU A 36 9.51 -1.71 -7.08
C LEU A 36 10.16 -0.92 -8.23
N PRO A 37 10.57 0.35 -8.05
CA PRO A 37 11.34 1.06 -9.08
C PRO A 37 12.68 0.37 -9.43
N SER A 38 13.35 -0.22 -8.44
CA SER A 38 14.61 -0.97 -8.67
C SER A 38 14.36 -2.21 -9.53
N ILE A 39 13.33 -3.01 -9.21
CA ILE A 39 12.94 -4.18 -10.02
C ILE A 39 12.57 -3.76 -11.45
N ALA A 40 11.77 -2.70 -11.59
CA ALA A 40 11.37 -2.18 -12.89
C ALA A 40 12.56 -1.67 -13.73
N SER A 41 13.60 -1.15 -13.07
CA SER A 41 14.84 -0.69 -13.73
C SER A 41 15.71 -1.86 -14.20
N ALA A 42 15.77 -2.95 -13.42
CA ALA A 42 16.47 -4.17 -13.81
C ALA A 42 15.78 -4.92 -14.97
N LYS A 43 14.44 -4.88 -15.00
CA LYS A 43 13.61 -5.58 -16.01
C LYS A 43 13.14 -4.63 -17.12
N LYS A 44 14.06 -3.91 -17.78
CA LYS A 44 13.71 -2.95 -18.85
C LYS A 44 12.72 -3.58 -19.84
N ASN A 45 11.57 -2.91 -20.06
CA ASN A 45 10.44 -3.28 -20.91
C ASN A 45 9.49 -4.39 -20.43
N ALA A 46 9.66 -4.95 -19.23
CA ALA A 46 8.75 -5.98 -18.71
C ALA A 46 7.57 -5.41 -17.91
N TRP A 47 7.72 -4.25 -17.26
CA TRP A 47 6.71 -3.67 -16.38
C TRP A 47 6.12 -2.39 -16.99
N PRO A 48 4.82 -2.12 -16.83
CA PRO A 48 4.13 -1.01 -17.49
C PRO A 48 4.36 0.36 -16.82
N ILE A 49 5.04 0.39 -15.67
CA ILE A 49 5.32 1.59 -14.87
C ILE A 49 6.69 1.46 -14.20
N HIS A 50 7.37 2.60 -13.97
CA HIS A 50 8.74 2.64 -13.45
C HIS A 50 8.95 3.61 -12.28
N HIS A 51 8.11 4.64 -12.15
CA HIS A 51 8.27 5.66 -11.12
C HIS A 51 7.54 5.30 -9.81
N ASP A 52 8.10 5.75 -8.69
CA ASP A 52 7.59 5.55 -7.33
C ASP A 52 6.11 5.96 -7.18
N HIS A 53 5.77 7.16 -7.65
CA HIS A 53 4.40 7.69 -7.58
C HIS A 53 3.41 6.87 -8.42
N CYS A 54 3.87 6.25 -9.52
CA CYS A 54 3.02 5.35 -10.31
C CYS A 54 2.70 4.08 -9.52
N PHE A 55 3.66 3.50 -8.81
CA PHE A 55 3.43 2.34 -7.95
C PHE A 55 2.49 2.69 -6.80
N MET A 56 2.72 3.81 -6.11
CA MET A 56 1.81 4.27 -5.06
C MET A 56 0.39 4.43 -5.58
N ARG A 57 0.21 5.11 -6.72
CA ARG A 57 -1.11 5.29 -7.34
C ARG A 57 -1.80 3.95 -7.61
N VAL A 58 -1.12 3.02 -8.28
CA VAL A 58 -1.70 1.73 -8.65
C VAL A 58 -2.04 0.90 -7.40
N ILE A 59 -1.15 0.85 -6.42
CA ILE A 59 -1.39 0.09 -5.19
C ILE A 59 -2.57 0.68 -4.42
N LEU A 60 -2.57 2.00 -4.20
CA LEU A 60 -3.63 2.68 -3.47
C LEU A 60 -4.99 2.55 -4.16
N ASP A 61 -5.06 2.75 -5.47
CA ASP A 61 -6.30 2.60 -6.23
C ASP A 61 -6.85 1.17 -6.09
N ASN A 62 -6.00 0.14 -6.15
CA ASN A 62 -6.44 -1.26 -6.08
C ASN A 62 -6.89 -1.69 -4.67
N ILE A 63 -6.33 -1.13 -3.60
CA ILE A 63 -6.79 -1.47 -2.24
C ILE A 63 -8.11 -0.78 -1.86
N VAL A 64 -8.46 0.35 -2.50
CA VAL A 64 -9.75 1.03 -2.26
C VAL A 64 -10.79 0.81 -3.37
N GLY A 65 -10.40 0.29 -4.53
CA GLY A 65 -11.32 -0.04 -5.63
C GLY A 65 -11.82 1.16 -6.44
N CYS A 66 -11.14 2.31 -6.37
CA CYS A 66 -11.47 3.55 -7.08
C CYS A 66 -10.20 4.42 -7.23
N ALA A 67 -10.32 5.67 -7.69
CA ALA A 67 -9.18 6.57 -7.57
C ALA A 67 -8.96 6.88 -6.08
N TRP A 68 -7.74 6.67 -5.57
CA TRP A 68 -7.47 6.70 -4.14
C TRP A 68 -7.91 7.99 -3.43
N TYR A 69 -7.85 9.14 -4.12
CA TYR A 69 -8.18 10.44 -3.55
C TYR A 69 -9.68 10.63 -3.28
N GLU A 70 -10.51 9.72 -3.76
CA GLU A 70 -11.95 9.70 -3.46
C GLU A 70 -12.21 9.19 -2.02
N VAL A 71 -11.29 8.40 -1.46
CA VAL A 71 -11.46 7.71 -0.18
C VAL A 71 -10.39 8.12 0.84
N ILE A 72 -9.16 8.37 0.39
CA ILE A 72 -8.02 8.66 1.25
C ILE A 72 -7.66 10.15 1.11
N PRO A 73 -7.77 10.95 2.18
CA PRO A 73 -7.37 12.35 2.15
C PRO A 73 -5.88 12.55 1.83
N SER A 74 -5.57 13.65 1.17
CA SER A 74 -4.18 14.05 0.93
C SER A 74 -3.53 14.60 2.22
N PRO A 75 -2.24 14.32 2.48
CA PRO A 75 -1.37 13.41 1.75
C PRO A 75 -1.63 11.94 2.13
N ALA A 76 -1.75 11.05 1.13
CA ALA A 76 -2.20 9.67 1.34
C ALA A 76 -1.43 8.91 2.43
N TYR A 77 -0.09 9.02 2.45
CA TYR A 77 0.74 8.31 3.43
C TYR A 77 0.49 8.70 4.90
N LYS A 78 -0.15 9.85 5.17
CA LYS A 78 -0.52 10.25 6.54
C LYS A 78 -1.92 9.79 6.94
N ASN A 79 -2.75 9.42 5.96
CA ASN A 79 -4.19 9.18 6.14
C ASN A 79 -4.62 7.75 5.84
N LEU A 80 -3.68 6.81 5.64
CA LEU A 80 -4.03 5.39 5.54
C LEU A 80 -4.50 4.87 6.90
N THR A 81 -5.56 4.06 6.91
CA THR A 81 -5.94 3.28 8.10
C THR A 81 -4.94 2.15 8.35
N VAL A 82 -5.08 1.44 9.48
CA VAL A 82 -4.27 0.25 9.81
C VAL A 82 -4.44 -0.82 8.73
N GLU A 83 -5.68 -1.06 8.33
CA GLU A 83 -6.07 -2.06 7.33
C GLU A 83 -5.56 -1.66 5.95
N GLN A 84 -5.70 -0.40 5.56
CA GLN A 84 -5.21 0.10 4.28
C GLN A 84 -3.68 0.05 4.19
N ALA A 85 -2.96 0.38 5.27
CA ALA A 85 -1.50 0.26 5.30
C ALA A 85 -1.03 -1.20 5.18
N SER A 86 -1.71 -2.11 5.86
CA SER A 86 -1.46 -3.56 5.75
C SER A 86 -1.75 -4.10 4.35
N ALA A 87 -2.90 -3.75 3.77
CA ALA A 87 -3.29 -4.13 2.41
C ALA A 87 -2.32 -3.57 1.36
N ALA A 88 -1.91 -2.30 1.49
CA ALA A 88 -0.95 -1.66 0.60
C ALA A 88 0.40 -2.39 0.62
N LEU A 89 0.90 -2.72 1.81
CA LEU A 89 2.13 -3.48 1.97
C LEU A 89 2.02 -4.88 1.36
N ASN A 90 0.93 -5.61 1.65
CA ASN A 90 0.72 -6.95 1.12
C ASN A 90 0.65 -6.96 -0.41
N LEU A 91 -0.04 -5.99 -1.01
CA LEU A 91 -0.09 -5.85 -2.46
C LEU A 91 1.28 -5.47 -3.04
N ALA A 92 2.02 -4.58 -2.40
CA ALA A 92 3.38 -4.21 -2.82
C ALA A 92 4.33 -5.42 -2.84
N LYS A 93 4.25 -6.29 -1.81
CA LYS A 93 5.01 -7.55 -1.73
C LYS A 93 4.62 -8.50 -2.86
N GLN A 94 3.32 -8.68 -3.11
CA GLN A 94 2.82 -9.53 -4.20
C GLN A 94 3.28 -9.06 -5.58
N ILE A 95 3.34 -7.74 -5.81
CA ILE A 95 3.89 -7.18 -7.06
C ILE A 95 5.39 -7.50 -7.15
N ALA A 96 6.15 -7.31 -6.05
CA ALA A 96 7.59 -7.57 -6.03
C ALA A 96 7.93 -9.05 -6.28
N THR A 97 7.09 -9.98 -5.80
CA THR A 97 7.22 -11.42 -6.04
C THR A 97 6.57 -11.89 -7.33
N GLU A 98 6.00 -10.97 -8.13
CA GLU A 98 5.26 -11.26 -9.37
C GLU A 98 4.12 -12.28 -9.20
N SER A 99 3.55 -12.38 -7.98
CA SER A 99 2.40 -13.24 -7.71
C SER A 99 1.09 -12.64 -8.20
N VAL A 100 1.11 -11.36 -8.59
CA VAL A 100 0.01 -10.63 -9.24
C VAL A 100 0.51 -9.89 -10.47
N SER A 101 -0.37 -9.72 -11.46
CA SER A 101 -0.02 -9.01 -12.70
C SER A 101 -0.07 -7.49 -12.52
N LEU A 102 1.09 -6.84 -12.54
CA LEU A 102 1.19 -5.37 -12.50
C LEU A 102 0.48 -4.71 -13.71
N HIS A 103 0.44 -5.41 -14.86
CA HIS A 103 -0.31 -4.95 -16.03
C HIS A 103 -1.81 -4.87 -15.73
N ALA A 104 -2.39 -5.92 -15.15
CA ALA A 104 -3.80 -5.95 -14.79
C ALA A 104 -4.14 -4.85 -13.77
N LEU A 105 -3.32 -4.71 -12.72
CA LEU A 105 -3.49 -3.68 -11.68
C LEU A 105 -3.43 -2.26 -12.25
N ASN A 106 -2.48 -1.99 -13.16
CA ASN A 106 -2.35 -0.68 -13.81
C ASN A 106 -3.52 -0.38 -14.75
N GLN A 107 -3.99 -1.37 -15.51
CA GLN A 107 -5.17 -1.24 -16.38
C GLN A 107 -6.42 -0.90 -15.55
N GLN A 108 -6.66 -1.63 -14.46
CA GLN A 108 -7.79 -1.37 -13.57
C GLN A 108 -7.74 0.05 -12.97
N SER A 109 -6.57 0.46 -12.48
CA SER A 109 -6.34 1.81 -11.97
C SER A 109 -6.63 2.91 -13.01
N LYS A 110 -6.28 2.68 -14.29
CA LYS A 110 -6.63 3.60 -15.39
C LYS A 110 -8.15 3.64 -15.64
N GLN A 111 -8.83 2.49 -15.59
CA GLN A 111 -10.27 2.42 -15.82
C GLN A 111 -11.07 3.21 -14.79
N TRP A 112 -10.74 3.10 -13.49
CA TRP A 112 -11.41 3.89 -12.44
C TRP A 112 -11.24 5.39 -12.68
N ARG A 113 -10.04 5.84 -13.05
CA ARG A 113 -9.76 7.26 -13.31
C ARG A 113 -10.42 7.78 -14.58
N ASN A 114 -10.47 6.96 -15.63
CA ASN A 114 -11.20 7.31 -16.86
C ASN A 114 -12.71 7.41 -16.62
N LYS A 115 -13.27 6.59 -15.71
CA LYS A 115 -14.67 6.70 -15.30
C LYS A 115 -14.94 8.04 -14.60
N GLN A 116 -14.05 8.49 -13.72
CA GLN A 116 -14.17 9.80 -13.08
C GLN A 116 -14.18 10.95 -14.10
N LEU A 117 -13.28 10.92 -15.08
CA LEU A 117 -13.27 11.93 -16.15
C LEU A 117 -14.58 11.98 -16.96
N LYS A 118 -15.35 10.89 -17.02
CA LYS A 118 -16.65 10.83 -17.71
C LYS A 118 -17.83 11.28 -16.84
N LEU A 119 -17.66 11.38 -15.52
CA LEU A 119 -18.72 11.76 -14.58
C LEU A 119 -18.71 13.25 -14.22
N GLU A 120 -17.66 13.98 -14.59
CA GLU A 120 -17.51 15.43 -14.37
C GLU A 120 -18.25 16.31 -15.41
N PHE A 121 -19.40 15.85 -15.93
CA PHE A 121 -20.17 16.56 -16.97
C PHE A 121 -21.63 16.77 -16.57
#